data_AF-A0A7C0XVA3-F1
#
_entry.id   AF-A0A7C0XVA3-F1
#
_cell.length_a   1.000
_cell.length_b   1.000
_cell.length_c   1.000
_cell.angle_alpha   90.00
_cell.angle_beta   90.00
_cell.angle_gamma   90.00
#
_symmetry.space_group_name_H-M   'P 1'
#
loop_
_entity.id
_entity.type
_entity.pdbx_description
1 polymer ?
#
loop_
_entity_poly.entity_id
_entity_poly.type
_entity_poly.pdbx_seq_one_letter_code
_entity_poly.pdbx_strand_id
1 'polypeptide(L)'
;METPTRKHRCLGPILWVRLLFVGIGLANLGRAGMGLWYQERLPNLPMTVSWAYLAVLGVVWGGVFLFCALALTPARLWSRRVALAAATLYQAHIWVHHLAFDANDYARMMRPRDAVLSLLFLALVWGLLSRPNVDVDDKAG
;
A
#
# COMPACT_ATOMS: atom_id res chain seq x y z
N MET A 1 17.53 -34.61 -14.34
CA MET A 1 17.89 -33.30 -14.92
C MET A 1 16.81 -32.32 -14.49
N GLU A 2 16.95 -31.75 -13.29
CA GLU A 2 15.96 -30.83 -12.72
C GLU A 2 16.13 -29.45 -13.35
N THR A 3 15.07 -28.93 -13.97
CA THR A 3 15.05 -27.59 -14.55
C THR A 3 14.96 -26.52 -13.45
N PRO A 4 16.00 -25.69 -13.23
CA PRO A 4 16.04 -24.75 -12.10
C PRO A 4 15.18 -23.48 -12.29
N THR A 5 14.25 -23.42 -13.26
CA THR A 5 13.74 -22.13 -13.78
C THR A 5 12.29 -21.77 -13.41
N ARG A 6 11.52 -22.63 -12.72
CA ARG A 6 10.12 -22.32 -12.33
C ARG A 6 10.00 -21.50 -11.04
N LYS A 7 10.82 -21.77 -10.01
CA LYS A 7 10.75 -21.05 -8.71
C LYS A 7 11.07 -19.56 -8.82
N HIS A 8 12.05 -19.18 -9.66
CA HIS A 8 12.48 -17.78 -9.80
C HIS A 8 11.40 -16.87 -10.40
N ARG A 9 10.54 -17.39 -11.29
CA ARG A 9 9.47 -16.60 -11.94
C ARG A 9 8.31 -16.24 -11.02
N CYS A 10 7.99 -17.09 -10.04
CA CYS A 10 6.89 -16.84 -9.09
C CYS A 10 7.31 -15.99 -7.89
N LEU A 11 8.59 -16.03 -7.49
CA LEU A 11 9.11 -15.25 -6.36
C LEU A 11 9.31 -13.77 -6.70
N GLY A 12 9.65 -13.46 -7.96
CA GLY A 12 9.88 -12.08 -8.42
C GLY A 12 8.72 -11.13 -8.13
N PRO A 13 7.49 -11.40 -8.60
CA PRO A 13 6.33 -10.54 -8.34
C PRO A 13 6.05 -10.31 -6.86
N ILE A 14 6.17 -11.35 -6.03
CA ILE A 14 5.92 -11.27 -4.59
C ILE A 14 6.98 -10.41 -3.90
N LEU A 15 8.24 -10.55 -4.29
CA LEU A 15 9.32 -9.71 -3.77
C LEU A 15 9.08 -8.24 -4.11
N TRP A 16 8.68 -7.93 -5.35
CA TRP A 16 8.36 -6.56 -5.75
C TRP A 16 7.22 -5.96 -4.93
N VAL A 17 6.13 -6.71 -4.73
CA VAL A 17 5.01 -6.27 -3.88
C VAL A 17 5.45 -6.07 -2.43
N ARG A 18 6.29 -6.96 -1.89
CA ARG A 18 6.85 -6.80 -0.54
C ARG A 18 7.66 -5.52 -0.40
N LEU A 19 8.58 -5.26 -1.33
CA LEU A 19 9.40 -4.06 -1.31
C LEU A 19 8.56 -2.80 -1.43
N LEU A 20 7.54 -2.82 -2.30
CA LEU A 20 6.58 -1.73 -2.44
C LEU A 20 5.83 -1.49 -1.13
N PHE A 21 5.32 -2.53 -0.48
CA PHE A 21 4.59 -2.42 0.79
C PHE A 21 5.49 -1.95 1.93
N VAL A 22 6.75 -2.41 1.98
CA VAL A 22 7.74 -1.89 2.92
C VAL A 22 7.98 -0.39 2.68
N GLY A 23 8.19 0.03 1.44
CA GLY A 23 8.39 1.43 1.10
C GLY A 23 7.20 2.31 1.49
N ILE A 24 5.97 1.87 1.18
CA ILE A 24 4.74 2.59 1.56
C ILE A 24 4.56 2.60 3.09
N GLY A 25 4.85 1.48 3.74
CA GLY A 25 4.78 1.35 5.20
C GLY A 25 5.71 2.35 5.89
N LEU A 26 6.98 2.36 5.48
CA LEU A 26 7.99 3.30 5.99
C LEU A 26 7.62 4.76 5.69
N ALA A 27 7.09 5.07 4.50
CA ALA A 27 6.64 6.41 4.17
C ALA A 27 5.47 6.89 5.06
N ASN A 28 4.55 5.99 5.44
CA ASN A 28 3.47 6.30 6.37
C ASN A 28 3.98 6.47 7.81
N LEU A 29 4.92 5.64 8.27
CA LEU A 29 5.58 5.83 9.57
C LEU A 29 6.40 7.11 9.63
N GLY A 30 7.09 7.48 8.54
CA GLY A 30 7.78 8.76 8.41
C GLY A 30 6.82 9.94 8.51
N ARG A 31 5.66 9.86 7.83
CA ARG A 31 4.56 10.84 8.01
C ARG A 31 4.07 10.90 9.45
N ALA A 32 3.96 9.77 10.14
CA ALA A 32 3.57 9.78 11.54
C ALA A 32 4.60 10.47 12.44
N GLY A 33 5.89 10.16 12.26
CA GLY A 33 6.98 10.81 12.98
C GLY A 33 7.00 12.32 12.73
N MET A 34 6.84 12.75 11.48
CA MET A 34 6.73 14.18 11.14
C MET A 34 5.49 14.82 11.79
N GLY A 35 4.35 14.14 11.82
CA GLY A 35 3.13 14.64 12.46
C GLY A 35 3.34 14.91 13.96
N LEU A 36 3.96 13.96 14.67
CA LEU A 36 4.29 14.15 16.09
C LEU A 36 5.30 15.28 16.29
N TRP A 37 6.32 15.36 15.43
CA TRP A 37 7.33 16.42 15.49
C TRP A 37 6.72 17.81 15.25
N TYR A 38 5.82 17.94 14.26
CA TYR A 38 5.14 19.19 13.96
C TYR A 38 4.11 19.59 15.00
N GLN A 39 3.51 18.63 15.71
CA GLN A 39 2.59 18.94 16.79
C GLN A 39 3.25 19.82 17.87
N GLU A 40 4.51 19.54 18.20
CA GLU A 40 5.26 20.34 19.18
C GLU A 40 5.80 21.64 18.60
N ARG A 41 6.19 21.63 17.32
CA ARG A 41 6.86 22.77 16.65
C ARG A 41 5.88 23.83 16.13
N LEU A 42 4.70 23.40 15.70
CA LEU A 42 3.69 24.19 14.98
C LEU A 42 2.27 23.90 15.53
N PRO A 43 2.04 24.10 16.85
CA PRO A 43 0.77 23.72 17.48
C PRO A 43 -0.42 24.54 16.98
N ASN A 44 -0.19 25.77 16.53
CA ASN A 44 -1.24 26.72 16.14
C ASN A 44 -1.40 26.87 14.62
N LEU A 45 -0.81 25.97 13.82
CA LEU A 45 -0.95 26.04 12.37
C LEU A 45 -2.39 25.68 11.99
N PRO A 46 -3.12 26.53 11.25
CA PRO A 46 -4.49 26.24 10.85
C PRO A 46 -4.50 25.05 9.88
N MET A 47 -4.99 23.91 10.37
CA MET A 47 -5.05 22.65 9.63
C MET A 47 -6.50 22.15 9.61
N THR A 48 -6.90 21.50 8.52
CA THR A 48 -8.23 20.87 8.40
C THR A 48 -8.39 19.67 9.33
N VAL A 49 -7.29 19.00 9.67
CA VAL A 49 -7.23 17.87 10.61
C VAL A 49 -6.04 18.03 11.55
N SER A 50 -6.11 17.44 12.74
CA SER A 50 -5.04 17.57 13.74
C SER A 50 -3.77 16.77 13.36
N TRP A 51 -2.61 17.23 13.84
CA TRP A 51 -1.35 16.51 13.70
C TRP A 51 -1.41 15.10 14.32
N ALA A 52 -2.04 14.95 15.47
CA ALA A 52 -2.29 13.67 16.12
C ALA A 52 -3.08 12.70 15.23
N TYR A 53 -4.12 13.19 14.55
CA TYR A 53 -4.92 12.38 13.63
C TYR A 53 -4.07 11.83 12.48
N LEU A 54 -3.24 12.69 11.86
CA LEU A 54 -2.31 12.29 10.80
C LEU A 54 -1.26 11.29 11.32
N ALA A 55 -0.79 11.48 12.55
CA ALA A 55 0.16 10.56 13.19
C ALA A 55 -0.43 9.17 13.40
N VAL A 56 -1.64 9.09 13.95
CA VAL A 56 -2.36 7.83 14.16
C VAL A 56 -2.59 7.12 12.83
N LEU A 57 -3.05 7.83 11.80
CA LEU A 57 -3.24 7.24 10.47
C LEU A 57 -1.93 6.71 9.87
N GLY A 58 -0.84 7.46 10.00
CA GLY A 58 0.48 7.03 9.54
C GLY A 58 0.96 5.75 10.26
N VAL A 59 0.72 5.64 11.57
CA VAL A 59 1.04 4.42 12.33
C VAL A 59 0.16 3.25 11.90
N VAL A 60 -1.15 3.45 11.80
CA VAL A 60 -2.10 2.38 11.42
C VAL A 60 -1.79 1.84 10.03
N TRP A 61 -1.71 2.71 9.02
CA TRP A 61 -1.44 2.27 7.66
C TRP A 61 0.00 1.79 7.47
N GLY A 62 0.96 2.43 8.15
CA GLY A 62 2.34 1.96 8.20
C GLY A 62 2.44 0.52 8.71
N GLY A 63 1.81 0.25 9.85
CA GLY A 63 1.74 -1.07 10.47
C GLY A 63 1.03 -2.10 9.59
N VAL A 64 -0.12 -1.74 8.99
CA VAL A 64 -0.86 -2.63 8.08
C VAL A 64 -0.01 -3.06 6.89
N PHE A 65 0.68 -2.13 6.23
CA PHE A 65 1.51 -2.47 5.07
C PHE A 65 2.75 -3.29 5.44
N LEU A 66 3.41 -2.97 6.56
CA LEU A 66 4.55 -3.76 7.04
C LEU A 66 4.12 -5.17 7.43
N PHE A 67 3.00 -5.30 8.14
CA PHE A 67 2.42 -6.59 8.48
C PHE A 67 2.07 -7.39 7.22
N CYS A 68 1.41 -6.77 6.24
CA CYS A 68 1.11 -7.42 4.97
C CYS A 68 2.39 -7.85 4.23
N ALA A 69 3.44 -7.03 4.21
CA ALA A 69 4.71 -7.37 3.57
C ALA A 69 5.34 -8.62 4.22
N LEU A 70 5.37 -8.68 5.55
CA LEU A 70 5.90 -9.82 6.30
C LEU A 70 5.06 -11.09 6.07
N ALA A 71 3.73 -10.96 6.18
CA ALA A 71 2.78 -12.06 6.05
C ALA A 71 2.59 -12.57 4.61
N LEU A 72 2.96 -11.78 3.60
CA LEU A 72 2.78 -12.12 2.20
C LEU A 72 3.66 -13.32 1.83
N THR A 73 3.04 -14.48 1.65
CA THR A 73 3.75 -15.73 1.39
C THR A 73 3.22 -16.39 0.12
N PRO A 74 4.10 -16.92 -0.77
CA PRO A 74 3.68 -17.54 -2.02
C PRO A 74 2.73 -18.72 -1.82
N ALA A 75 2.87 -19.45 -0.70
CA ALA A 75 2.13 -20.66 -0.38
C ALA A 75 0.69 -20.40 0.13
N ARG A 76 0.34 -19.16 0.54
CA ARG A 76 -0.95 -18.88 1.16
C ARG A 76 -1.78 -17.92 0.32
N LEU A 77 -2.81 -18.45 -0.35
CA LEU A 77 -3.74 -17.66 -1.16
C LEU A 77 -4.41 -16.54 -0.35
N TRP A 78 -4.73 -16.80 0.93
CA TRP A 78 -5.33 -15.79 1.81
C TRP A 78 -4.42 -14.58 2.04
N SER A 79 -3.08 -14.77 2.12
CA SER A 79 -2.14 -13.66 2.27
C SER A 79 -2.18 -12.68 1.09
N ARG A 80 -2.38 -13.20 -0.14
CA ARG A 80 -2.56 -12.38 -1.35
C ARG A 80 -3.87 -11.59 -1.30
N ARG A 81 -4.97 -12.23 -0.88
CA ARG A 81 -6.27 -11.57 -0.73
C ARG A 81 -6.23 -10.46 0.32
N VAL A 82 -5.57 -10.68 1.45
CA VAL A 82 -5.38 -9.66 2.49
C VAL A 82 -4.55 -8.49 1.97
N ALA A 83 -3.45 -8.75 1.25
CA ALA A 83 -2.64 -7.70 0.64
C ALA A 83 -3.44 -6.86 -0.39
N LEU A 84 -4.26 -7.50 -1.22
CA LEU A 84 -5.13 -6.81 -2.19
C LEU A 84 -6.20 -5.96 -1.48
N ALA A 85 -6.82 -6.50 -0.44
CA ALA A 85 -7.79 -5.77 0.37
C ALA A 85 -7.16 -4.55 1.05
N ALA A 86 -5.98 -4.72 1.65
CA ALA A 86 -5.24 -3.63 2.30
C ALA A 86 -4.87 -2.52 1.30
N ALA A 87 -4.35 -2.88 0.12
CA ALA A 87 -4.03 -1.92 -0.94
C ALA A 87 -5.26 -1.14 -1.42
N THR A 88 -6.39 -1.84 -1.60
CA THR A 88 -7.65 -1.23 -2.05
C THR A 88 -8.23 -0.29 -0.99
N LEU A 89 -8.26 -0.74 0.27
CA LEU A 89 -8.78 0.07 1.38
C LEU A 89 -7.91 1.30 1.65
N TYR A 90 -6.58 1.18 1.48
CA TYR A 90 -5.68 2.32 1.61
C TYR A 90 -5.95 3.39 0.55
N GLN A 91 -6.19 2.99 -0.71
CA GLN A 91 -6.54 3.94 -1.76
C GLN A 91 -7.90 4.58 -1.48
N ALA A 92 -8.91 3.80 -1.10
CA ALA A 92 -10.21 4.34 -0.71
C ALA A 92 -10.08 5.37 0.43
N HIS A 93 -9.26 5.08 1.44
CA HIS A 93 -8.96 6.01 2.52
C HIS A 93 -8.31 7.32 2.04
N ILE A 94 -7.31 7.26 1.15
CA ILE A 94 -6.68 8.46 0.56
C ILE A 94 -7.72 9.32 -0.15
N TRP A 95 -8.61 8.70 -0.93
CA TRP A 95 -9.64 9.42 -1.67
C TRP A 95 -10.70 10.04 -0.77
N VAL A 96 -11.12 9.34 0.28
CA VAL A 96 -11.97 9.94 1.33
C VAL A 96 -11.29 11.17 1.94
N HIS A 97 -9.99 11.08 2.21
CA HIS A 97 -9.24 12.20 2.77
C HIS A 97 -9.17 13.41 1.81
N HIS A 98 -8.87 13.18 0.53
CA HIS A 98 -8.88 14.25 -0.48
C HIS A 98 -10.26 14.91 -0.60
N LEU A 99 -11.32 14.10 -0.68
CA LEU A 99 -12.68 14.62 -0.86
C LEU A 99 -13.16 15.41 0.37
N ALA A 100 -12.78 15.00 1.58
CA ALA A 100 -13.24 15.63 2.82
C ALA A 100 -12.38 16.82 3.29
N PHE A 101 -11.06 16.80 3.02
CA PHE A 101 -10.12 17.70 3.72
C PHE A 101 -9.23 18.56 2.79
N ASP A 102 -9.38 18.47 1.46
CA ASP A 102 -8.67 19.35 0.54
C ASP A 102 -9.22 20.79 0.62
N ALA A 103 -8.55 21.65 1.41
CA ALA A 103 -8.96 23.02 1.63
C ALA A 103 -8.65 23.98 0.47
N ASN A 104 -7.65 23.67 -0.38
CA ASN A 104 -7.10 24.61 -1.35
C ASN A 104 -7.35 24.16 -2.81
N ASP A 105 -7.55 25.12 -3.73
CA ASP A 105 -7.68 24.87 -5.17
C ASP A 105 -6.45 24.20 -5.76
N TYR A 106 -5.27 24.52 -5.23
CA TYR A 106 -4.02 23.86 -5.61
C TYR A 106 -4.04 22.35 -5.31
N ALA A 107 -4.60 21.93 -4.17
CA ALA A 107 -4.73 20.51 -3.83
C ALA A 107 -5.71 19.81 -4.78
N ARG A 108 -6.80 20.51 -5.18
CA ARG A 108 -7.76 20.00 -6.15
C ARG A 108 -7.15 19.81 -7.55
N MET A 109 -6.21 20.66 -7.96
CA MET A 109 -5.49 20.52 -9.25
C MET A 109 -4.60 19.28 -9.30
N MET A 110 -4.11 18.78 -8.16
CA MET A 110 -3.26 17.57 -8.12
C MET A 110 -4.07 16.27 -8.18
N ARG A 111 -5.36 16.29 -7.81
CA ARG A 111 -6.25 15.11 -7.84
C ARG A 111 -6.18 14.24 -9.09
N PRO A 112 -6.21 14.77 -10.35
CA PRO A 112 -6.13 13.90 -11.53
C PRO A 112 -4.80 13.14 -11.60
N ARG A 113 -3.69 13.76 -11.23
CA ARG A 113 -2.39 13.08 -11.14
C ARG A 113 -2.42 12.01 -10.05
N ASP A 114 -2.96 12.33 -8.88
CA ASP A 114 -3.04 11.38 -7.78
C ASP A 114 -3.99 10.21 -8.11
N ALA A 115 -5.04 10.44 -8.89
CA ALA A 115 -5.94 9.39 -9.39
C ALA A 115 -5.22 8.42 -10.33
N VAL A 116 -4.43 8.95 -11.26
CA VAL A 116 -3.61 8.12 -12.14
C VAL A 116 -2.61 7.30 -11.33
N LEU A 117 -1.95 7.89 -10.33
CA LEU A 117 -1.02 7.17 -9.47
C LEU A 117 -1.71 6.10 -8.62
N SER A 118 -2.89 6.39 -8.06
CA SER A 118 -3.72 5.42 -7.33
C SER A 118 -4.11 4.23 -8.22
N LEU A 119 -4.55 4.50 -9.45
CA LEU A 119 -4.93 3.46 -10.42
C LEU A 119 -3.73 2.63 -10.84
N LEU A 120 -2.58 3.26 -11.13
CA LEU A 120 -1.34 2.55 -11.46
C LEU A 120 -0.88 1.66 -10.31
N PHE A 121 -0.94 2.17 -9.07
CA PHE A 121 -0.61 1.37 -7.89
C PHE A 121 -1.52 0.15 -7.75
N LEU A 122 -2.85 0.32 -7.88
CA LEU A 122 -3.79 -0.78 -7.82
C LEU A 122 -3.56 -1.77 -8.95
N ALA A 123 -3.44 -1.30 -10.19
CA ALA A 123 -3.18 -2.14 -11.35
C ALA A 123 -1.90 -2.97 -11.18
N LEU A 124 -0.85 -2.38 -10.62
CA LEU A 124 0.41 -3.07 -10.35
C LEU A 124 0.25 -4.13 -9.26
N VAL A 125 -0.36 -3.81 -8.11
CA VAL A 125 -0.54 -4.77 -7.00
C VAL A 125 -1.47 -5.90 -7.42
N TRP A 126 -2.61 -5.59 -8.04
CA TRP A 126 -3.56 -6.57 -8.56
C TRP A 126 -2.93 -7.43 -9.65
N GLY A 127 -2.24 -6.82 -10.62
CA GLY A 127 -1.58 -7.52 -11.71
C GLY A 127 -0.46 -8.46 -11.24
N LEU A 128 0.30 -8.07 -10.22
CA LEU A 128 1.37 -8.91 -9.68
C LEU A 128 0.86 -10.06 -8.81
N LEU A 129 -0.22 -9.84 -8.03
CA LEU A 129 -0.74 -10.85 -7.10
C LEU A 129 -1.80 -11.78 -7.69
N SER A 130 -2.50 -11.36 -8.76
CA SER A 130 -3.59 -12.14 -9.40
C SER A 130 -3.10 -13.13 -10.46
N ARG A 131 -1.79 -13.20 -10.73
CA ARG A 131 -1.26 -14.19 -11.68
C ARG A 131 -1.51 -15.61 -11.16
N PRO A 132 -2.14 -16.49 -11.95
CA PRO A 132 -2.31 -17.88 -11.58
C PRO A 132 -0.93 -18.54 -11.45
N ASN A 133 -0.73 -19.28 -10.36
CA ASN A 133 0.34 -20.28 -10.33
C ASN A 133 -0.05 -21.32 -11.38
N VAL A 134 0.58 -21.29 -12.55
CA VAL A 134 0.44 -22.32 -13.58
C VAL A 134 1.13 -23.58 -13.05
N ASP A 135 0.47 -24.30 -12.15
CA ASP A 135 0.96 -25.57 -11.62
C ASP A 135 -0.15 -26.45 -10.99
N VAL A 136 -1.40 -26.29 -11.46
CA VAL A 136 -2.54 -27.11 -10.98
C VAL A 136 -3.11 -28.05 -12.07
N ASP A 137 -2.75 -27.88 -13.34
CA ASP A 137 -3.35 -28.66 -14.43
C ASP A 137 -2.57 -29.91 -14.87
N ASP A 138 -1.38 -30.20 -14.32
CA ASP A 138 -0.63 -31.45 -14.64
C ASP A 138 -0.98 -32.64 -13.71
N LYS A 139 -1.99 -32.50 -12.82
CA LYS A 139 -2.35 -33.51 -11.80
C LYS A 139 -3.81 -33.99 -11.85
N ALA A 140 -4.58 -33.56 -12.84
CA ALA A 140 -5.83 -34.20 -13.24
C ALA A 140 -5.63 -34.58 -14.71
N GLY A 141 -5.08 -35.74 -15.02
CA GLY A 141 -5.82 -36.99 -14.97
C GLY A 141 -6.12 -37.37 -16.41
#